data_AF-A0A2R7NRP8-F1
#
_entry.id   AF-A0A2R7NRP8-F1
#
_cell.length_a   1.000
_cell.length_b   1.000
_cell.length_c   1.000
_cell.angle_alpha   90.00
_cell.angle_beta   90.00
_cell.angle_gamma   90.00
#
_symmetry.space_group_name_H-M   'P 1'
#
loop_
_entity.id
_entity.type
_entity.pdbx_description
1 polymer ?
#
loop_
_entity_poly.entity_id
_entity_poly.type
_entity_poly.pdbx_seq_one_letter_code
_entity_poly.pdbx_strand_id
1 'polypeptide(L)'
;MAWFAAMFERIEFPLMIAAEVSSQDDSIPKIIESLIIMAKLENNNENENKKSVAENLGDQVQKTVENVEGKVRETVKEASELASDAIHHPVETAEEFGKQAVKDVTSYTWWAKLLLILFWLGIFLVGGVFIAVNLPVTKKWAADQALKLVNNDFKSDFSTESVDVNYFGNVTIKGLKVKDYKGFNFITAREFRADSDWISLAVNAISGNSNSLSFNSLALVNADVKVITYKGDSISNFVRFVDLFDNGKKRDPKKPPFQLNSRIQIIDSKVSIVNENSPGEQGKWLTATKFNLKAPNVKVNGPNVSALINNMSF
;
A
#
# COMPACT_ATOMS: atom_id res chain seq x y z
N MET A 1 -5.93 2.46 7.23
CA MET A 1 -7.23 1.81 6.93
C MET A 1 -8.10 2.65 5.99
N ALA A 2 -8.30 3.95 6.23
CA ALA A 2 -9.16 4.80 5.36
C ALA A 2 -8.67 4.97 3.90
N TRP A 3 -7.36 4.98 3.65
CA TRP A 3 -6.80 5.03 2.28
C TRP A 3 -7.02 3.75 1.47
N PHE A 4 -7.17 2.60 2.12
CA PHE A 4 -7.43 1.32 1.46
C PHE A 4 -8.89 1.21 0.97
N ALA A 5 -9.84 1.74 1.76
CA ALA A 5 -11.25 1.79 1.38
C ALA A 5 -11.48 2.71 0.16
N ALA A 6 -10.83 3.88 0.12
CA ALA A 6 -10.93 4.82 -1.00
C ALA A 6 -10.26 4.31 -2.30
N MET A 7 -9.28 3.42 -2.19
CA MET A 7 -8.63 2.78 -3.35
C MET A 7 -9.50 1.67 -3.95
N PHE A 8 -10.26 0.93 -3.14
CA PHE A 8 -11.14 -0.15 -3.61
C PHE A 8 -12.41 0.36 -4.31
N GLU A 9 -12.96 1.51 -3.89
CA GLU A 9 -14.15 2.10 -4.54
C GLU A 9 -13.90 2.66 -5.95
N ARG A 10 -12.64 2.88 -6.36
CA ARG A 10 -12.28 3.50 -7.66
C ARG A 10 -11.78 2.53 -8.73
N ILE A 11 -11.73 1.22 -8.43
CA ILE A 11 -11.33 0.21 -9.42
C ILE A 11 -12.61 -0.32 -10.10
N GLU A 12 -13.00 0.30 -11.22
CA GLU A 12 -13.86 -0.37 -12.19
C GLU A 12 -13.06 -1.54 -12.80
N PHE A 13 -13.36 -2.77 -12.37
CA PHE A 13 -12.85 -3.97 -13.02
C PHE A 13 -13.63 -4.17 -14.34
N PRO A 14 -12.97 -4.16 -15.51
CA PRO A 14 -13.60 -4.67 -16.72
C PRO A 14 -13.78 -6.18 -16.57
N LEU A 15 -15.04 -6.61 -16.74
CA LEU A 15 -15.46 -8.00 -16.85
C LEU A 15 -14.63 -8.69 -17.95
N MET A 16 -13.69 -9.57 -17.59
CA MET A 16 -13.11 -10.52 -18.53
C MET A 16 -13.96 -11.78 -18.57
N ILE A 17 -14.50 -12.02 -19.77
CA ILE A 17 -15.27 -13.17 -20.18
C ILE A 17 -14.45 -14.45 -20.05
N ALA A 18 -15.16 -15.52 -19.71
CA ALA A 18 -14.75 -16.91 -19.64
C ALA A 18 -13.76 -17.33 -20.75
N ALA A 19 -12.69 -18.01 -20.34
CA ALA A 19 -11.89 -18.88 -21.19
C ALA A 19 -11.79 -20.24 -20.50
N GLU A 20 -12.65 -21.14 -20.98
CA GLU A 20 -12.42 -22.55 -21.29
C GLU A 20 -11.49 -23.40 -20.41
N VAL A 21 -12.11 -24.40 -19.80
CA VAL A 21 -11.54 -25.57 -19.14
C VAL A 21 -10.70 -26.39 -20.13
N SER A 22 -9.46 -26.70 -19.77
CA SER A 22 -8.72 -27.84 -20.29
C SER A 22 -7.82 -28.42 -19.19
N SER A 23 -7.74 -29.74 -19.16
CA SER A 23 -7.34 -30.62 -18.06
C SER A 23 -5.95 -30.36 -17.47
N GLN A 24 -5.88 -30.31 -16.14
CA GLN A 24 -4.63 -30.27 -15.39
C GLN A 24 -4.68 -31.28 -14.23
N ASP A 25 -4.75 -32.57 -14.57
CA ASP A 25 -4.78 -33.71 -13.64
C ASP A 25 -3.45 -34.49 -13.60
N ASP A 26 -2.33 -33.88 -14.00
CA ASP A 26 -1.05 -34.59 -14.14
C ASP A 26 0.16 -33.86 -13.52
N SER A 27 -0.11 -32.84 -12.68
CA SER A 27 0.94 -31.94 -12.15
C SER A 27 1.41 -32.26 -10.73
N ILE A 28 0.54 -32.78 -9.87
CA ILE A 28 0.85 -32.97 -8.44
C ILE A 28 1.83 -34.14 -8.19
N PRO A 29 1.74 -35.31 -8.87
CA PRO A 29 2.69 -36.41 -8.67
C PRO A 29 4.13 -36.05 -9.08
N LYS A 30 4.30 -35.31 -10.18
CA LYS A 30 5.61 -34.85 -10.68
C LYS A 30 6.30 -33.85 -9.75
N ILE A 31 5.52 -33.00 -9.07
CA ILE A 31 6.06 -32.03 -8.09
C ILE A 31 6.59 -32.76 -6.85
N ILE A 32 5.90 -33.82 -6.41
CA ILE A 32 6.33 -34.65 -5.27
C ILE A 32 7.60 -35.44 -5.62
N GLU A 33 7.69 -36.04 -6.81
CA GLU A 33 8.91 -36.72 -7.27
C GLU A 33 10.10 -35.76 -7.39
N SER A 34 9.87 -34.55 -7.91
CA SER A 34 10.90 -33.50 -7.99
C SER A 34 11.45 -33.10 -6.62
N LEU A 35 10.56 -32.99 -5.61
CA LEU A 35 10.96 -32.68 -4.22
C LEU A 35 11.75 -33.82 -3.57
N ILE A 36 11.40 -35.08 -3.84
CA ILE A 36 12.13 -36.25 -3.34
C ILE A 36 13.52 -36.36 -3.99
N ILE A 37 13.64 -36.05 -5.28
CA ILE A 37 14.94 -36.06 -5.99
C ILE A 37 15.85 -34.95 -5.46
N MET A 38 15.32 -33.74 -5.22
CA MET A 38 16.07 -32.61 -4.65
C MET A 38 16.56 -32.92 -3.22
N ALA A 39 15.72 -33.52 -2.38
CA ALA A 39 16.10 -33.92 -1.02
C ALA A 39 17.20 -35.00 -0.98
N LYS A 40 17.24 -35.89 -1.99
CA LYS A 40 18.33 -36.89 -2.13
C LYS A 40 19.65 -36.29 -2.62
N LEU A 41 19.61 -35.21 -3.40
CA LEU A 41 20.81 -34.55 -3.91
C LEU A 41 21.54 -33.72 -2.84
N GLU A 42 20.83 -33.25 -1.82
CA GLU A 42 21.39 -32.40 -0.77
C GLU A 42 22.12 -33.18 0.34
N ASN A 43 22.09 -34.52 0.31
CA ASN A 43 22.66 -35.39 1.34
C ASN A 43 24.07 -35.96 1.01
N ASN A 44 24.74 -35.42 -0.01
CA ASN A 44 26.02 -35.96 -0.50
C ASN A 44 27.25 -35.05 -0.28
N ASN A 45 27.22 -34.14 0.71
CA ASN A 45 28.41 -33.39 1.13
C ASN A 45 28.64 -33.47 2.66
N GLU A 46 29.89 -33.78 2.99
CA GLU A 46 30.53 -34.13 4.26
C GLU A 46 30.04 -33.46 5.58
N ASN A 47 29.85 -34.27 6.64
CA ASN A 47 30.56 -34.16 7.93
C ASN A 47 30.09 -35.22 8.97
N GLU A 48 31.04 -35.99 9.52
CA GLU A 48 30.84 -37.19 10.36
C GLU A 48 30.33 -36.97 11.81
N ASN A 49 29.69 -35.84 12.14
CA ASN A 49 29.17 -35.64 13.51
C ASN A 49 27.66 -35.34 13.61
N LYS A 50 26.89 -35.77 12.59
CA LYS A 50 25.41 -35.64 12.54
C LYS A 50 24.67 -36.96 12.37
N LYS A 51 25.34 -38.11 12.51
CA LYS A 51 24.75 -39.43 12.20
C LYS A 51 23.65 -39.88 13.18
N SER A 52 23.75 -39.54 14.46
CA SER A 52 22.77 -39.97 15.48
C SER A 52 21.48 -39.11 15.55
N VAL A 53 21.53 -37.87 15.05
CA VAL A 53 20.38 -36.96 15.04
C VAL A 53 19.55 -37.14 13.76
N ALA A 54 20.21 -37.43 12.63
CA ALA A 54 19.53 -37.70 11.36
C ALA A 54 18.83 -39.07 11.33
N GLU A 55 19.40 -40.12 11.93
CA GLU A 55 18.74 -41.44 12.06
C GLU A 55 17.51 -41.35 12.98
N ASN A 56 17.60 -40.64 14.10
CA ASN A 56 16.45 -40.45 15.00
C ASN A 56 15.33 -39.60 14.39
N LEU A 57 15.65 -38.59 13.57
CA LEU A 57 14.65 -37.83 12.83
C LEU A 57 14.04 -38.64 11.68
N GLY A 58 14.85 -39.41 10.96
CA GLY A 58 14.39 -40.29 9.88
C GLY A 58 13.36 -41.30 10.37
N ASP A 59 13.65 -42.00 11.47
CA ASP A 59 12.73 -42.99 12.05
C ASP A 59 11.46 -42.36 12.62
N GLN A 60 11.53 -41.14 13.19
CA GLN A 60 10.34 -40.43 13.66
C GLN A 60 9.47 -39.90 12.51
N VAL A 61 10.09 -39.39 11.45
CA VAL A 61 9.38 -38.94 10.25
C VAL A 61 8.77 -40.13 9.53
N GLN A 62 9.48 -41.24 9.39
CA GLN A 62 8.98 -42.48 8.78
C GLN A 62 7.79 -43.05 9.57
N LYS A 63 7.88 -43.15 10.91
CA LYS A 63 6.75 -43.58 11.75
C LYS A 63 5.56 -42.64 11.69
N THR A 64 5.80 -41.33 11.55
CA THR A 64 4.71 -40.35 11.42
C THR A 64 4.05 -40.47 10.05
N VAL A 65 4.82 -40.67 8.99
CA VAL A 65 4.32 -40.87 7.62
C VAL A 65 3.55 -42.19 7.52
N GLU A 66 4.04 -43.29 8.10
CA GLU A 66 3.33 -44.58 8.13
C GLU A 66 2.04 -44.52 8.97
N ASN A 67 2.06 -43.82 10.11
CA ASN A 67 0.84 -43.59 10.89
C ASN A 67 -0.18 -42.70 10.16
N VAL A 68 0.28 -41.69 9.42
CA VAL A 68 -0.60 -40.82 8.62
C VAL A 68 -1.13 -41.57 7.40
N GLU A 69 -0.31 -42.35 6.71
CA GLU A 69 -0.74 -43.17 5.57
C GLU A 69 -1.72 -44.26 6.02
N GLY A 70 -1.47 -44.91 7.16
CA GLY A 70 -2.39 -45.85 7.77
C GLY A 70 -3.74 -45.21 8.09
N LYS A 71 -3.73 -44.04 8.74
CA LYS A 71 -4.94 -43.28 9.09
C LYS A 71 -5.69 -42.78 7.86
N VAL A 72 -4.97 -42.35 6.82
CA VAL A 72 -5.55 -41.94 5.53
C VAL A 72 -6.19 -43.15 4.84
N ARG A 73 -5.51 -44.30 4.78
CA ARG A 73 -6.08 -45.53 4.21
C ARG A 73 -7.31 -46.02 4.96
N GLU A 74 -7.31 -45.89 6.27
CA GLU A 74 -8.46 -46.23 7.12
C GLU A 74 -9.64 -45.27 6.84
N THR A 75 -9.41 -43.96 6.80
CA THR A 75 -10.46 -42.99 6.43
C THR A 75 -10.98 -43.15 5.01
N VAL A 76 -10.13 -43.56 4.07
CA VAL A 76 -10.53 -43.85 2.67
C VAL A 76 -11.32 -45.15 2.60
N LYS A 77 -10.97 -46.17 3.39
CA LYS A 77 -11.76 -47.40 3.52
C LYS A 77 -13.10 -47.15 4.18
N GLU A 78 -13.15 -46.40 5.27
CA GLU A 78 -14.41 -45.97 5.91
C GLU A 78 -15.27 -45.21 4.92
N ALA A 79 -14.72 -44.22 4.20
CA ALA A 79 -15.46 -43.48 3.18
C ALA A 79 -15.94 -44.38 2.03
N SER A 80 -15.17 -45.40 1.65
CA SER A 80 -15.53 -46.37 0.62
C SER A 80 -16.59 -47.37 1.08
N GLU A 81 -16.56 -47.81 2.34
CA GLU A 81 -17.62 -48.63 2.95
C GLU A 81 -18.90 -47.82 3.10
N LEU A 82 -18.80 -46.57 3.57
CA LEU A 82 -19.91 -45.63 3.67
C LEU A 82 -20.57 -45.36 2.31
N ALA A 83 -19.75 -45.24 1.25
CA ALA A 83 -20.23 -45.09 -0.13
C ALA A 83 -20.84 -46.38 -0.66
N SER A 84 -20.26 -47.55 -0.34
CA SER A 84 -20.78 -48.85 -0.73
C SER A 84 -22.12 -49.16 -0.05
N ASP A 85 -22.26 -48.81 1.22
CA ASP A 85 -23.49 -48.98 2.01
C ASP A 85 -24.60 -48.04 1.51
N ALA A 86 -24.27 -46.78 1.18
CA ALA A 86 -25.20 -45.84 0.54
C ALA A 86 -25.66 -46.28 -0.87
N ILE A 87 -24.90 -47.12 -1.56
CA ILE A 87 -25.26 -47.67 -2.87
C ILE A 87 -26.21 -48.88 -2.72
N HIS A 88 -26.03 -49.70 -1.68
CA HIS A 88 -26.84 -50.90 -1.46
C HIS A 88 -28.11 -50.66 -0.60
N HIS A 89 -28.10 -49.66 0.28
CA HIS A 89 -29.21 -49.31 1.18
C HIS A 89 -29.60 -47.81 1.09
N PRO A 90 -29.90 -47.28 -0.10
CA PRO A 90 -30.00 -45.83 -0.34
C PRO A 90 -31.09 -45.11 0.47
N VAL A 91 -32.11 -45.83 0.94
CA VAL A 91 -33.24 -45.25 1.69
C VAL A 91 -32.98 -45.22 3.20
N GLU A 92 -32.44 -46.31 3.75
CA GLU A 92 -32.10 -46.39 5.19
C GLU A 92 -30.89 -45.52 5.52
N THR A 93 -29.86 -45.55 4.67
CA THR A 93 -28.67 -44.72 4.80
C THR A 93 -29.01 -43.23 4.64
N ALA A 94 -29.89 -42.84 3.70
CA ALA A 94 -30.35 -41.46 3.56
C ALA A 94 -31.20 -40.98 4.75
N GLU A 95 -31.97 -41.87 5.38
CA GLU A 95 -32.76 -41.56 6.58
C GLU A 95 -31.87 -41.38 7.81
N GLU A 96 -30.81 -42.19 7.95
CA GLU A 96 -29.81 -42.04 9.01
C GLU A 96 -28.94 -40.79 8.82
N PHE A 97 -28.47 -40.51 7.59
CA PHE A 97 -27.80 -39.24 7.26
C PHE A 97 -28.71 -38.03 7.50
N GLY A 98 -30.00 -38.13 7.17
CA GLY A 98 -30.97 -37.07 7.43
C GLY A 98 -31.20 -36.82 8.92
N LYS A 99 -31.35 -37.89 9.73
CA LYS A 99 -31.52 -37.77 11.19
C LYS A 99 -30.25 -37.29 11.89
N GLN A 100 -29.07 -37.71 11.42
CA GLN A 100 -27.79 -37.29 11.96
C GLN A 100 -27.46 -35.83 11.61
N ALA A 101 -27.75 -35.42 10.36
CA ALA A 101 -27.64 -34.02 9.96
C ALA A 101 -28.54 -33.12 10.83
N VAL A 102 -29.82 -33.47 11.03
CA VAL A 102 -30.75 -32.71 11.88
C VAL A 102 -30.30 -32.62 13.35
N LYS A 103 -29.68 -33.68 13.87
CA LYS A 103 -29.15 -33.73 15.24
C LYS A 103 -27.86 -32.91 15.41
N ASP A 104 -27.03 -32.84 14.38
CA ASP A 104 -25.80 -32.03 14.40
C ASP A 104 -26.08 -30.52 14.30
N VAL A 105 -27.07 -30.09 13.50
CA VAL A 105 -27.44 -28.66 13.42
C VAL A 105 -28.05 -28.10 14.71
N THR A 106 -28.50 -28.96 15.63
CA THR A 106 -29.08 -28.57 16.92
C THR A 106 -28.08 -28.67 18.09
N SER A 107 -26.88 -29.22 17.86
CA SER A 107 -25.85 -29.35 18.90
C SER A 107 -25.02 -28.06 19.03
N TYR A 108 -24.99 -27.48 20.24
CA TYR A 108 -24.23 -26.27 20.55
C TYR A 108 -22.72 -26.41 20.24
N THR A 109 -22.16 -27.60 20.46
CA THR A 109 -20.75 -27.92 20.21
C THR A 109 -20.35 -27.86 18.74
N TRP A 110 -21.26 -28.16 17.80
CA TRP A 110 -20.97 -28.09 16.37
C TRP A 110 -20.86 -26.63 15.90
N TRP A 111 -21.85 -25.80 16.25
CA TRP A 111 -21.83 -24.37 15.97
C TRP A 111 -20.66 -23.66 16.65
N ALA A 112 -20.30 -24.05 17.88
CA ALA A 112 -19.13 -23.51 18.56
C ALA A 112 -17.82 -23.80 17.79
N LYS A 113 -17.64 -25.02 17.26
CA LYS A 113 -16.48 -25.38 16.43
C LYS A 113 -16.46 -24.62 15.11
N LEU A 114 -17.62 -24.50 14.44
CA LEU A 114 -17.74 -23.74 13.19
C LEU A 114 -17.39 -22.26 13.39
N LEU A 115 -17.96 -21.63 14.42
CA LEU A 115 -17.66 -20.24 14.76
C LEU A 115 -16.19 -20.05 15.15
N LEU A 116 -15.58 -21.01 15.84
CA LEU A 116 -14.16 -20.98 16.17
C LEU A 116 -13.28 -21.03 14.90
N ILE A 117 -13.60 -21.90 13.94
CA ILE A 117 -12.87 -21.98 12.66
C ILE A 117 -13.01 -20.67 11.87
N LEU A 118 -14.23 -20.13 11.76
CA LEU A 118 -14.47 -18.86 11.09
C LEU A 118 -13.75 -17.70 11.79
N PHE A 119 -13.67 -17.71 13.11
CA PHE A 119 -12.93 -16.73 13.89
C PHE A 119 -11.42 -16.78 13.60
N TRP A 120 -10.80 -17.96 13.63
CA TRP A 120 -9.39 -18.12 13.29
C TRP A 120 -9.09 -17.79 11.82
N LEU A 121 -9.98 -18.17 10.90
CA LEU A 121 -9.88 -17.79 9.49
C LEU A 121 -9.93 -16.27 9.32
N GLY A 122 -10.83 -15.59 10.02
CA GLY A 122 -10.93 -14.14 10.04
C GLY A 122 -9.65 -13.48 10.55
N ILE A 123 -9.09 -13.98 11.67
CA ILE A 123 -7.81 -13.50 12.20
C ILE A 123 -6.67 -13.74 11.20
N PHE A 124 -6.63 -14.90 10.57
CA PHE A 124 -5.60 -15.23 9.59
C PHE A 124 -5.68 -14.33 8.36
N LEU A 125 -6.89 -14.04 7.87
CA LEU A 125 -7.11 -13.11 6.76
C LEU A 125 -6.67 -11.69 7.13
N VAL A 126 -7.06 -11.19 8.30
CA VAL A 126 -6.65 -9.86 8.78
C VAL A 126 -5.13 -9.80 8.97
N GLY A 127 -4.53 -10.84 9.56
CA GLY A 127 -3.08 -10.98 9.71
C GLY A 127 -2.36 -11.00 8.37
N GLY A 128 -2.88 -11.76 7.40
CA GLY A 128 -2.34 -11.84 6.05
C GLY A 128 -2.36 -10.48 5.34
N VAL A 129 -3.46 -9.73 5.45
CA VAL A 129 -3.54 -8.36 4.93
C VAL A 129 -2.51 -7.45 5.61
N PHE A 130 -2.37 -7.55 6.93
CA PHE A 130 -1.40 -6.74 7.67
C PHE A 130 0.03 -7.01 7.22
N ILE A 131 0.38 -8.28 7.00
CA ILE A 131 1.70 -8.66 6.45
C ILE A 131 1.86 -8.09 5.04
N ALA A 132 0.88 -8.30 4.16
CA ALA A 132 0.93 -7.85 2.76
C ALA A 132 1.12 -6.33 2.63
N VAL A 133 0.43 -5.53 3.46
CA VAL A 133 0.55 -4.06 3.45
C VAL A 133 1.91 -3.59 3.98
N ASN A 134 2.54 -4.35 4.86
CA ASN A 134 3.85 -4.01 5.41
C ASN A 134 5.03 -4.41 4.51
N LEU A 135 4.79 -5.19 3.45
CA LEU A 135 5.85 -5.57 2.51
C LEU A 135 6.39 -4.35 1.75
N PRO A 136 7.72 -4.23 1.58
CA PRO A 136 8.34 -3.12 0.82
C PRO A 136 7.81 -2.99 -0.61
N VAL A 137 7.51 -4.12 -1.27
CA VAL A 137 7.00 -4.16 -2.65
C VAL A 137 5.63 -3.48 -2.74
N THR A 138 4.73 -3.78 -1.79
CA THR A 138 3.39 -3.18 -1.72
C THR A 138 3.47 -1.69 -1.48
N LYS A 139 4.35 -1.24 -0.57
CA LYS A 139 4.58 0.19 -0.30
C LYS A 139 5.07 0.92 -1.55
N LYS A 140 6.05 0.34 -2.27
CA LYS A 140 6.57 0.91 -3.53
C LYS A 140 5.48 1.01 -4.60
N TRP A 141 4.72 -0.07 -4.80
CA TRP A 141 3.62 -0.07 -5.76
C TRP A 141 2.57 1.01 -5.43
N ALA A 142 2.15 1.11 -4.16
CA ALA A 142 1.19 2.13 -3.75
C ALA A 142 1.72 3.56 -3.95
N ALA A 143 3.01 3.79 -3.69
CA ALA A 143 3.67 5.07 -3.94
C ALA A 143 3.68 5.43 -5.44
N ASP A 144 4.02 4.47 -6.31
CA ASP A 144 4.03 4.67 -7.76
C ASP A 144 2.61 4.98 -8.29
N GLN A 145 1.58 4.31 -7.77
CA GLN A 145 0.19 4.62 -8.12
C GLN A 145 -0.23 6.01 -7.66
N ALA A 146 0.09 6.39 -6.42
CA ALA A 146 -0.21 7.72 -5.90
C ALA A 146 0.48 8.81 -6.74
N LEU A 147 1.74 8.59 -7.14
CA LEU A 147 2.49 9.52 -7.97
C LEU A 147 1.86 9.67 -9.38
N LYS A 148 1.43 8.55 -9.99
CA LYS A 148 0.71 8.59 -11.28
C LYS A 148 -0.59 9.39 -11.18
N LEU A 149 -1.36 9.20 -10.11
CA LEU A 149 -2.59 9.96 -9.87
C LEU A 149 -2.29 11.46 -9.75
N VAL A 150 -1.30 11.84 -8.94
CA VAL A 150 -0.86 13.25 -8.79
C VAL A 150 -0.46 13.86 -10.14
N ASN A 151 0.37 13.16 -10.92
CA ASN A 151 0.82 13.67 -12.21
C ASN A 151 -0.32 13.80 -13.23
N ASN A 152 -1.25 12.84 -13.24
CA ASN A 152 -2.41 12.88 -14.15
C ASN A 152 -3.40 13.98 -13.76
N ASP A 153 -3.69 14.12 -12.47
CA ASP A 153 -4.67 15.10 -11.97
C ASP A 153 -4.16 16.54 -12.10
N PHE A 154 -2.89 16.78 -11.78
CA PHE A 154 -2.28 18.11 -11.81
C PHE A 154 -1.47 18.41 -13.07
N LYS A 155 -1.49 17.53 -14.08
CA LYS A 155 -0.75 17.68 -15.34
C LYS A 155 0.70 18.16 -15.15
N SER A 156 1.37 17.56 -14.17
CA SER A 156 2.71 17.94 -13.72
C SER A 156 3.63 16.73 -13.74
N ASP A 157 4.94 16.98 -13.75
CA ASP A 157 5.96 15.93 -13.80
C ASP A 157 6.67 15.83 -12.45
N PHE A 158 5.99 15.21 -11.48
CA PHE A 158 6.58 14.80 -10.22
C PHE A 158 7.28 13.44 -10.38
N SER A 159 8.47 13.34 -9.81
CA SER A 159 9.21 12.09 -9.65
C SER A 159 9.86 12.01 -8.28
N THR A 160 10.04 10.78 -7.78
CA THR A 160 10.60 10.50 -6.46
C THR A 160 11.43 9.23 -6.51
N GLU A 161 12.39 9.07 -5.61
CA GLU A 161 13.20 7.85 -5.51
C GLU A 161 12.50 6.78 -4.64
N SER A 162 11.91 7.23 -3.53
CA SER A 162 11.15 6.39 -2.64
C SER A 162 10.18 7.22 -1.81
N VAL A 163 9.09 6.57 -1.38
CA VAL A 163 8.15 7.09 -0.41
C VAL A 163 8.10 6.11 0.76
N ASP A 164 8.34 6.62 1.95
CA ASP A 164 8.20 5.88 3.19
C ASP A 164 7.00 6.41 3.97
N VAL A 165 6.24 5.50 4.56
CA VAL A 165 5.07 5.81 5.38
C VAL A 165 5.21 5.05 6.68
N ASN A 166 5.27 5.80 7.79
CA ASN A 166 5.39 5.20 9.11
C ASN A 166 4.01 4.73 9.64
N TYR A 167 4.01 4.05 10.79
CA TYR A 167 2.78 3.55 11.43
C TYR A 167 1.77 4.65 11.78
N PHE A 168 2.23 5.89 11.96
CA PHE A 168 1.39 7.05 12.25
C PHE A 168 0.96 7.78 10.97
N GLY A 169 1.19 7.20 9.79
CA GLY A 169 0.81 7.79 8.52
C GLY A 169 1.64 9.01 8.11
N ASN A 170 2.75 9.31 8.79
CA ASN A 170 3.66 10.37 8.32
C ASN A 170 4.35 9.86 7.07
N VAL A 171 4.42 10.73 6.07
CA VAL A 171 4.96 10.44 4.76
C VAL A 171 6.31 11.12 4.62
N THR A 172 7.31 10.36 4.21
CA THR A 172 8.64 10.86 3.86
C THR A 172 8.91 10.52 2.41
N ILE A 173 8.97 11.54 1.55
CA ILE A 173 9.32 11.42 0.15
C ILE A 173 10.80 11.74 -0.02
N LYS A 174 11.58 10.81 -0.57
CA LYS A 174 13.01 11.00 -0.84
C LYS A 174 13.26 11.26 -2.32
N GLY A 175 14.17 12.18 -2.61
CA GLY A 175 14.56 12.54 -3.97
C GLY A 175 13.41 13.14 -4.78
N LEU A 176 12.58 13.98 -4.16
CA LEU A 176 11.48 14.68 -4.82
C LEU A 176 12.03 15.57 -5.93
N LYS A 177 11.48 15.46 -7.14
CA LYS A 177 11.76 16.33 -8.27
C LYS A 177 10.46 16.70 -8.95
N VAL A 178 10.30 17.98 -9.25
CA VAL A 178 9.16 18.54 -9.97
C VAL A 178 9.73 19.33 -11.13
N LYS A 179 9.31 19.00 -12.36
CA LYS A 179 9.70 19.77 -13.52
C LYS A 179 8.73 20.90 -13.80
N ASP A 180 9.24 21.98 -14.39
CA ASP A 180 8.39 23.00 -14.98
C ASP A 180 7.90 22.60 -16.38
N TYR A 181 7.09 23.48 -16.97
CA TYR A 181 6.56 23.36 -18.33
C TYR A 181 7.61 23.27 -19.44
N LYS A 182 8.88 23.63 -19.17
CA LYS A 182 10.01 23.47 -20.11
C LYS A 182 10.81 22.19 -19.86
N GLY A 183 10.42 21.39 -18.87
CA GLY A 183 11.09 20.14 -18.50
C GLY A 183 12.35 20.35 -17.65
N PHE A 184 12.59 21.56 -17.13
CA PHE A 184 13.69 21.81 -16.20
C PHE A 184 13.25 21.57 -14.76
N ASN A 185 14.18 21.20 -13.89
CA ASN A 185 13.90 20.99 -12.47
C ASN A 185 13.52 22.31 -11.81
N PHE A 186 12.23 22.44 -11.48
CA PHE A 186 11.66 23.59 -10.78
C PHE A 186 11.86 23.48 -9.28
N ILE A 187 11.47 22.34 -8.71
CA ILE A 187 11.66 22.01 -7.29
C ILE A 187 12.39 20.68 -7.24
N THR A 188 13.50 20.63 -6.52
CA THR A 188 14.08 19.37 -6.07
C THR A 188 14.21 19.40 -4.57
N ALA A 189 14.07 18.25 -3.91
CA ALA A 189 14.35 18.13 -2.49
C ALA A 189 14.93 16.76 -2.19
N ARG A 190 15.94 16.71 -1.34
CA ARG A 190 16.46 15.43 -0.83
C ARG A 190 15.36 14.71 -0.06
N GLU A 191 14.63 15.45 0.75
CA GLU A 191 13.57 14.90 1.57
C GLU A 191 12.41 15.90 1.72
N PHE A 192 11.19 15.41 1.52
CA PHE A 192 9.96 16.11 1.86
C PHE A 192 9.20 15.28 2.90
N ARG A 193 8.93 15.87 4.07
CA ARG A 193 8.21 15.22 5.16
C ARG A 193 6.84 15.86 5.31
N ALA A 194 5.82 15.02 5.38
CA ALA A 194 4.46 15.42 5.70
C ALA A 194 3.99 14.60 6.89
N ASP A 195 3.86 15.25 8.04
CA ASP A 195 3.31 14.63 9.23
C ASP A 195 1.79 14.70 9.15
N SER A 196 1.17 13.52 9.03
CA SER A 196 -0.26 13.39 8.83
C SER A 196 -0.96 13.36 10.18
N ASP A 197 -2.03 14.13 10.34
CA ASP A 197 -3.04 13.80 11.34
C ASP A 197 -4.04 12.81 10.73
N TRP A 198 -3.57 11.59 10.50
CA TRP A 198 -4.36 10.56 9.80
C TRP A 198 -5.64 10.18 10.55
N ILE A 199 -5.70 10.40 11.87
CA ILE A 199 -6.89 10.20 12.70
C ILE A 199 -7.93 11.27 12.32
N SER A 200 -7.54 12.54 12.29
CA SER A 200 -8.43 13.61 11.83
C SER A 200 -8.83 13.44 10.37
N LEU A 201 -7.92 13.00 9.49
CA LEU A 201 -8.24 12.72 8.07
C LEU A 201 -9.23 11.56 7.93
N ALA A 202 -9.07 10.48 8.71
CA ALA A 202 -9.99 9.35 8.70
C ALA A 202 -11.38 9.73 9.24
N VAL A 203 -11.44 10.48 10.35
CA VAL A 203 -12.70 10.98 10.91
C VAL A 203 -13.40 11.95 9.96
N ASN A 204 -12.65 12.86 9.32
CA ASN A 204 -13.19 13.82 8.34
C ASN A 204 -13.70 13.12 7.07
N ALA A 205 -13.00 12.07 6.61
CA ALA A 205 -13.44 11.27 5.47
C ALA A 205 -14.73 10.50 5.79
N ILE A 206 -14.85 9.91 6.98
CA ILE A 206 -16.05 9.19 7.42
C ILE A 206 -17.22 10.14 7.68
N SER A 207 -16.96 11.35 8.18
CA SER A 207 -17.99 12.36 8.47
C SER A 207 -18.38 13.23 7.27
N GLY A 208 -17.78 13.00 6.09
CA GLY A 208 -18.10 13.74 4.85
C GLY A 208 -17.59 15.18 4.81
N ASN A 209 -16.78 15.61 5.79
CA ASN A 209 -16.21 16.96 5.85
C ASN A 209 -14.84 17.01 5.15
N SER A 210 -14.84 16.82 3.83
CA SER A 210 -13.66 16.49 3.02
C SER A 210 -12.81 17.68 2.51
N ASN A 211 -13.17 18.93 2.83
CA ASN A 211 -12.49 20.12 2.29
C ASN A 211 -11.39 20.71 3.18
N SER A 212 -11.07 20.03 4.29
CA SER A 212 -9.93 20.39 5.15
C SER A 212 -8.84 19.32 5.04
N LEU A 213 -7.63 19.75 4.70
CA LEU A 213 -6.46 18.88 4.68
C LEU A 213 -5.60 19.24 5.89
N SER A 214 -5.63 18.39 6.92
CA SER A 214 -4.90 18.58 8.17
C SER A 214 -3.57 17.82 8.13
N PHE A 215 -2.51 18.50 7.68
CA PHE A 215 -1.14 18.07 7.95
C PHE A 215 -0.61 18.83 9.16
N ASN A 216 -0.11 18.11 10.16
CA ASN A 216 0.44 18.74 11.36
C ASN A 216 1.71 19.54 11.03
N SER A 217 2.57 18.98 10.18
CA SER A 217 3.74 19.66 9.66
C SER A 217 4.09 19.24 8.24
N LEU A 218 4.62 20.19 7.48
CA LEU A 218 5.25 20.01 6.20
C LEU A 218 6.70 20.51 6.30
N ALA A 219 7.66 19.70 5.88
CA ALA A 219 9.06 20.10 5.88
C ALA A 219 9.75 19.76 4.55
N LEU A 220 10.42 20.75 3.97
CA LEU A 220 11.34 20.58 2.85
C LEU A 220 12.78 20.63 3.36
N VAL A 221 13.54 19.57 3.13
CA VAL A 221 14.93 19.44 3.59
C VAL A 221 15.86 19.38 2.39
N ASN A 222 16.82 20.31 2.37
CA ASN A 222 17.78 20.48 1.29
C ASN A 222 17.11 20.54 -0.08
N ALA A 223 16.14 21.43 -0.18
CA ALA A 223 15.46 21.75 -1.42
C ALA A 223 16.28 22.71 -2.29
N ASP A 224 16.08 22.66 -3.59
CA ASP A 224 16.50 23.65 -4.58
C ASP A 224 15.27 24.08 -5.36
N VAL A 225 14.82 25.31 -5.12
CA VAL A 225 13.60 25.90 -5.68
C VAL A 225 13.98 27.04 -6.62
N LYS A 226 13.61 26.91 -7.90
CA LYS A 226 14.01 27.84 -8.97
C LYS A 226 12.82 28.49 -9.63
N VAL A 227 12.44 29.66 -9.14
CA VAL A 227 11.43 30.49 -9.80
C VAL A 227 12.09 31.26 -10.93
N ILE A 228 11.76 30.92 -12.17
CA ILE A 228 12.33 31.52 -13.36
C ILE A 228 11.22 32.12 -14.22
N THR A 229 11.32 33.41 -14.50
CA THR A 229 10.63 34.02 -15.64
C THR A 229 11.58 33.93 -16.83
N TYR A 230 11.30 32.98 -17.71
CA TYR A 230 12.16 32.74 -18.87
C TYR A 230 12.12 33.88 -19.87
N LYS A 231 13.17 34.00 -20.68
CA LYS A 231 13.25 35.05 -21.70
C LYS A 231 12.06 34.95 -22.67
N GLY A 232 11.32 36.05 -22.82
CA GLY A 232 10.12 36.17 -23.64
C GLY A 232 8.82 35.78 -22.95
N ASP A 233 8.87 35.18 -21.76
CA ASP A 233 7.68 34.87 -20.97
C ASP A 233 7.24 36.09 -20.14
N SER A 234 5.92 36.29 -20.05
CA SER A 234 5.30 37.33 -19.21
C SER A 234 5.09 36.90 -17.75
N ILE A 235 5.14 35.59 -17.48
CA ILE A 235 4.91 34.98 -16.16
C ILE A 235 5.98 33.92 -15.87
N SER A 236 6.24 33.66 -14.60
CA SER A 236 7.23 32.67 -14.19
C SER A 236 6.72 31.24 -14.31
N ASN A 237 7.65 30.28 -14.30
CA ASN A 237 7.33 28.87 -14.17
C ASN A 237 6.49 28.54 -12.93
N PHE A 238 6.66 29.26 -11.81
CA PHE A 238 5.86 29.10 -10.60
C PHE A 238 4.41 29.49 -10.81
N VAL A 239 4.13 30.63 -11.46
CA VAL A 239 2.74 31.05 -11.75
C VAL A 239 2.06 30.01 -12.63
N ARG A 240 2.73 29.57 -13.70
CA ARG A 240 2.23 28.49 -14.57
C ARG A 240 1.99 27.19 -13.81
N PHE A 241 2.86 26.87 -12.85
CA PHE A 241 2.72 25.68 -12.02
C PHE A 241 1.51 25.76 -11.10
N VAL A 242 1.24 26.92 -10.48
CA VAL A 242 0.04 27.15 -9.67
C VAL A 242 -1.24 27.03 -10.52
N ASP A 243 -1.21 27.54 -11.75
CA ASP A 243 -2.36 27.46 -12.67
C ASP A 243 -2.75 26.01 -13.02
N LEU A 244 -1.82 25.03 -12.91
CA LEU A 244 -2.12 23.61 -13.13
C LEU A 244 -3.09 23.04 -12.08
N PHE A 245 -3.22 23.67 -10.92
CA PHE A 245 -4.14 23.26 -9.86
C PHE A 245 -5.55 23.80 -10.05
N ASP A 246 -5.77 24.72 -10.99
CA ASP A 246 -7.10 25.15 -11.39
C ASP A 246 -7.68 24.16 -12.41
N ASN A 247 -8.85 23.59 -12.09
CA ASN A 247 -9.56 22.68 -12.97
C ASN A 247 -10.43 23.42 -14.01
N GLY A 248 -10.41 24.76 -14.02
CA GLY A 248 -11.15 25.62 -14.94
C GLY A 248 -12.67 25.60 -14.74
N LYS A 249 -13.17 24.85 -13.74
CA LYS A 249 -14.59 24.75 -13.43
C LYS A 249 -14.95 25.81 -12.41
N LYS A 250 -16.10 26.47 -12.61
CA LYS A 250 -16.65 27.38 -11.58
C LYS A 250 -16.81 26.62 -10.28
N ARG A 251 -16.24 27.18 -9.22
CA ARG A 251 -16.36 26.65 -7.87
C ARG A 251 -17.84 26.59 -7.49
N ASP A 252 -18.27 25.43 -6.97
CA ASP A 252 -19.61 25.27 -6.40
C ASP A 252 -19.75 26.20 -5.18
N PRO A 253 -20.69 27.16 -5.19
CA PRO A 253 -20.90 28.09 -4.08
C PRO A 253 -21.27 27.38 -2.76
N LYS A 254 -21.79 26.15 -2.83
CA LYS A 254 -22.18 25.36 -1.66
C LYS A 254 -21.01 24.62 -1.01
N LYS A 255 -19.84 24.56 -1.68
CA LYS A 255 -18.65 23.86 -1.16
C LYS A 255 -17.73 24.83 -0.41
N PRO A 256 -17.34 24.54 0.84
CA PRO A 256 -16.45 25.41 1.62
C PRO A 256 -15.07 25.50 0.97
N PRO A 257 -14.37 26.66 1.01
CA PRO A 257 -13.03 26.82 0.44
C PRO A 257 -12.04 25.75 0.91
N PHE A 258 -11.01 25.51 0.11
CA PHE A 258 -9.90 24.67 0.56
C PHE A 258 -9.28 25.29 1.80
N GLN A 259 -9.10 24.47 2.84
CA GLN A 259 -8.50 24.89 4.10
C GLN A 259 -7.27 24.06 4.40
N LEU A 260 -6.16 24.76 4.69
CA LEU A 260 -4.94 24.18 5.22
C LEU A 260 -4.59 24.90 6.52
N ASN A 261 -4.27 24.15 7.55
CA ASN A 261 -3.64 24.67 8.75
C ASN A 261 -2.45 23.74 9.07
N SER A 262 -1.23 24.26 8.94
CA SER A 262 -0.04 23.44 9.08
C SER A 262 1.16 24.25 9.57
N ARG A 263 2.11 23.55 10.19
CA ARG A 263 3.46 24.07 10.41
C ARG A 263 4.29 23.82 9.16
N ILE A 264 4.93 24.86 8.63
CA ILE A 264 5.85 24.73 7.50
C ILE A 264 7.29 24.95 7.95
N GLN A 265 8.19 24.07 7.51
CA GLN A 265 9.63 24.22 7.68
C GLN A 265 10.35 24.08 6.34
N ILE A 266 11.35 24.91 6.13
CA ILE A 266 12.34 24.73 5.05
C ILE A 266 13.70 24.70 5.72
N ILE A 267 14.52 23.71 5.41
CA ILE A 267 15.76 23.42 6.11
C ILE A 267 16.91 23.34 5.11
N ASP A 268 17.94 24.14 5.32
CA ASP A 268 19.21 24.11 4.58
C ASP A 268 19.03 24.03 3.05
N SER A 269 18.17 24.89 2.52
CA SER A 269 17.73 24.82 1.12
C SER A 269 18.29 25.97 0.28
N LYS A 270 18.02 25.95 -1.02
CA LYS A 270 18.35 27.00 -1.97
C LYS A 270 17.08 27.52 -2.60
N VAL A 271 16.94 28.83 -2.65
CA VAL A 271 15.80 29.49 -3.29
C VAL A 271 16.34 30.57 -4.19
N SER A 272 15.99 30.51 -5.47
CA SER A 272 16.34 31.54 -6.44
C SER A 272 15.10 32.04 -7.17
N ILE A 273 15.03 33.36 -7.34
CA ILE A 273 14.02 34.02 -8.18
C ILE A 273 14.78 34.82 -9.22
N VAL A 274 14.61 34.44 -10.49
CA VAL A 274 15.32 35.02 -11.62
C VAL A 274 14.35 35.41 -12.72
N ASN A 275 14.52 36.59 -13.29
CA ASN A 275 13.83 37.06 -14.47
C ASN A 275 14.85 37.26 -15.61
N GLU A 276 14.82 36.37 -16.59
CA GLU A 276 15.74 36.37 -17.74
C GLU A 276 15.43 37.48 -18.76
N ASN A 277 14.30 38.18 -18.62
CA ASN A 277 14.01 39.37 -19.43
C ASN A 277 14.86 40.58 -19.03
N SER A 278 15.48 40.56 -17.84
CA SER A 278 16.37 41.61 -17.35
C SER A 278 17.80 41.08 -17.25
N PRO A 279 18.76 41.57 -18.06
CA PRO A 279 20.11 41.03 -18.07
C PRO A 279 20.88 41.35 -16.78
N GLY A 280 21.84 40.49 -16.43
CA GLY A 280 22.75 40.70 -15.31
C GLY A 280 22.09 40.60 -13.94
N GLU A 281 22.59 41.39 -12.97
CA GLU A 281 22.10 41.39 -11.58
C GLU A 281 20.66 41.89 -11.45
N GLN A 282 20.17 42.71 -12.39
CA GLN A 282 18.80 43.24 -12.36
C GLN A 282 17.73 42.14 -12.48
N GLY A 283 18.05 41.03 -13.15
CA GLY A 283 17.18 39.88 -13.25
C GLY A 283 17.22 38.95 -12.03
N LYS A 284 18.22 39.07 -11.15
CA LYS A 284 18.39 38.18 -9.98
C LYS A 284 17.71 38.76 -8.75
N TRP A 285 16.39 38.58 -8.66
CA TRP A 285 15.59 39.15 -7.57
C TRP A 285 15.84 38.50 -6.20
N LEU A 286 16.18 37.21 -6.19
CA LEU A 286 16.56 36.52 -4.95
C LEU A 286 17.57 35.42 -5.26
N THR A 287 18.61 35.33 -4.44
CA THR A 287 19.52 34.18 -4.38
C THR A 287 19.83 33.89 -2.92
N ALA A 288 19.12 32.92 -2.36
CA ALA A 288 19.24 32.50 -0.98
C ALA A 288 19.94 31.14 -0.92
N THR A 289 21.08 31.06 -0.23
CA THR A 289 21.84 29.83 -0.04
C THR A 289 21.81 29.44 1.42
N LYS A 290 21.51 28.18 1.75
CA LYS A 290 21.22 27.75 3.15
C LYS A 290 19.97 28.44 3.72
N PHE A 291 18.96 28.59 2.88
CA PHE A 291 17.66 29.11 3.24
C PHE A 291 16.99 28.20 4.28
N ASN A 292 16.60 28.79 5.40
CA ASN A 292 15.87 28.16 6.47
C ASN A 292 14.61 28.98 6.78
N LEU A 293 13.48 28.30 6.95
CA LEU A 293 12.18 28.89 7.32
C LEU A 293 11.55 28.06 8.43
N LYS A 294 11.04 28.73 9.46
CA LYS A 294 10.18 28.14 10.49
C LYS A 294 8.91 28.95 10.59
N ALA A 295 7.83 28.42 10.03
CA ALA A 295 6.51 29.00 10.11
C ALA A 295 5.60 28.06 10.93
N PRO A 296 5.47 28.25 12.25
CA PRO A 296 4.68 27.34 13.10
C PRO A 296 3.19 27.31 12.78
N ASN A 297 2.68 28.32 12.08
CA ASN A 297 1.26 28.47 11.80
C ASN A 297 1.08 29.09 10.41
N VAL A 298 0.79 28.24 9.43
CA VAL A 298 0.40 28.63 8.07
C VAL A 298 -1.06 28.24 7.87
N LYS A 299 -1.88 29.23 7.53
CA LYS A 299 -3.30 29.07 7.27
C LYS A 299 -3.62 29.47 5.83
N VAL A 300 -4.23 28.55 5.09
CA VAL A 300 -4.84 28.79 3.80
C VAL A 300 -6.34 28.65 3.96
N ASN A 301 -7.08 29.65 3.48
CA ASN A 301 -8.53 29.62 3.38
C ASN A 301 -8.93 30.15 2.00
N GLY A 302 -8.98 29.24 1.02
CA GLY A 302 -9.12 29.59 -0.39
C GLY A 302 -8.02 30.57 -0.82
N PRO A 303 -8.36 31.77 -1.33
CA PRO A 303 -7.36 32.77 -1.75
C PRO A 303 -6.66 33.47 -0.58
N ASN A 304 -7.19 33.36 0.65
CA ASN A 304 -6.62 34.02 1.81
C ASN A 304 -5.52 33.15 2.42
N VAL A 305 -4.27 33.58 2.30
CA VAL A 305 -3.10 32.91 2.87
C VAL A 305 -2.50 33.79 3.95
N SER A 306 -2.25 33.22 5.13
CA SER A 306 -1.58 33.90 6.23
C SER A 306 -0.58 32.97 6.90
N ALA A 307 0.51 33.52 7.39
CA ALA A 307 1.55 32.75 8.08
C ALA A 307 2.17 33.56 9.21
N LEU A 308 2.39 32.91 10.35
CA LEU A 308 3.32 33.38 11.37
C LEU A 308 4.70 32.82 11.04
N ILE A 309 5.67 33.71 10.83
CA ILE A 309 7.07 33.33 10.58
C ILE A 309 7.87 33.61 11.85
N ASN A 310 8.33 32.55 12.51
CA ASN A 310 9.17 32.68 13.70
C ASN A 310 10.64 32.89 13.36
N ASN A 311 11.08 32.30 12.24
CA ASN A 311 12.46 32.44 11.78
C ASN A 311 12.54 32.30 10.26
N MET A 312 13.35 33.14 9.64
CA MET A 312 13.70 33.07 8.21
C MET A 312 15.14 33.58 8.05
N SER A 313 16.02 32.78 7.45
CA SER A 313 17.45 33.12 7.31
C SER A 313 18.05 32.52 6.04
N PHE A 314 19.02 33.19 5.41
CA PHE A 314 19.77 32.74 4.23
C PHE A 314 21.06 33.53 4.03
#